data_AF-A0A1W9HG34-F1
#
_entry.id   AF-A0A1W9HG34-F1
#
_cell.length_a   1.000
_cell.length_b   1.000
_cell.length_c   1.000
_cell.angle_alpha   90.00
_cell.angle_beta   90.00
_cell.angle_gamma   90.00
#
_symmetry.space_group_name_H-M   'P 1'
#
loop_
_entity.id
_entity.type
_entity.pdbx_description
1 polymer ?
#
loop_
_entity_poly.entity_id
_entity_poly.type
_entity_poly.pdbx_seq_one_letter_code
_entity_poly.pdbx_strand_id
1 'polypeptide(L)'
;MAFAPNSVLEIGIYLEAVKSPFKVSDELLMRVLIFILFFAKFISAADFKPQITVIFNGKSKVLSIAELKSNFGQFEIEVKRNPAHESVGSQDKKRKYRGAKLAEILERVMPEGAKVSEYTAIFKCFDDNYRSKIDLRELDGNTAVIAYEQDITGIENNQISNDKKWELITMSGKKISPGPFYVVWENARGTYPGGWPFQLVEIEIIKSDQVSKSQDALRKAR
;
A
#
# COMPACT_ATOMS: atom_id res chain seq x y z
N MET A 1 -29.53 -16.08 -24.63
CA MET A 1 -30.11 -14.76 -24.98
C MET A 1 -30.50 -14.10 -23.67
N ALA A 2 -30.18 -12.88 -23.31
CA ALA A 2 -29.44 -11.79 -23.96
C ALA A 2 -29.20 -10.72 -22.87
N PHE A 3 -27.98 -10.17 -22.83
CA PHE A 3 -27.58 -8.81 -22.39
C PHE A 3 -28.09 -8.20 -21.06
N ALA A 4 -27.14 -7.97 -20.14
CA ALA A 4 -27.06 -6.70 -19.41
C ALA A 4 -26.51 -5.61 -20.39
N PRO A 5 -26.68 -4.28 -20.18
CA PRO A 5 -25.98 -3.58 -19.07
C PRO A 5 -26.56 -2.22 -18.63
N ASN A 6 -25.80 -1.54 -17.76
CA ASN A 6 -25.72 -0.09 -17.50
C ASN A 6 -26.39 0.46 -16.24
N SER A 7 -25.74 0.22 -15.10
CA SER A 7 -25.66 1.18 -14.01
C SER A 7 -24.77 2.35 -14.44
N VAL A 8 -25.39 3.47 -14.79
CA VAL A 8 -24.73 4.75 -15.05
C VAL A 8 -24.25 5.32 -13.72
N LEU A 9 -22.96 5.65 -13.64
CA LEU A 9 -22.37 6.48 -12.59
C LEU A 9 -23.03 7.87 -12.63
N GLU A 10 -23.80 8.21 -11.60
CA GLU A 10 -24.16 9.59 -11.30
C GLU A 10 -22.92 10.37 -10.87
N ILE A 11 -22.33 11.13 -11.79
CA ILE A 11 -21.40 12.20 -11.44
C ILE A 11 -22.26 13.43 -11.12
N GLY A 12 -22.61 13.59 -9.86
CA GLY A 12 -23.24 14.81 -9.35
C GLY A 12 -22.26 15.97 -9.37
N ILE A 13 -22.23 16.73 -10.48
CA ILE A 13 -21.57 18.03 -10.52
C ILE A 13 -22.54 19.06 -9.93
N TYR A 14 -22.37 19.39 -8.66
CA TYR A 14 -22.99 20.56 -8.05
C TYR A 14 -22.34 21.83 -8.65
N LEU A 15 -23.06 22.45 -9.59
CA LEU A 15 -22.81 23.83 -10.03
C LEU A 15 -23.91 24.72 -9.45
N GLU A 16 -23.81 25.01 -8.15
CA GLU A 16 -24.48 26.20 -7.59
C GLU A 16 -23.52 27.38 -7.65
N ALA A 17 -23.55 28.11 -8.76
CA ALA A 17 -23.23 29.54 -8.79
C ALA A 17 -23.61 30.14 -10.15
N VAL A 18 -24.07 31.39 -10.09
CA VAL A 18 -24.37 32.29 -11.22
C VAL A 18 -25.78 32.15 -11.82
N LYS A 19 -26.74 32.74 -11.11
CA LYS A 19 -27.92 33.36 -11.74
C LYS A 19 -27.44 34.50 -12.65
N SER A 20 -27.11 34.20 -13.90
CA SER A 20 -27.12 35.18 -14.99
C SER A 20 -27.49 34.48 -16.31
N PRO A 21 -28.33 35.07 -17.17
CA PRO A 21 -28.76 34.43 -18.40
C PRO A 21 -27.73 34.69 -19.49
N PHE A 22 -26.56 34.06 -19.41
CA PHE A 22 -25.71 33.98 -20.59
C PHE A 22 -26.34 32.96 -21.55
N LYS A 23 -26.94 33.44 -22.64
CA LYS A 23 -27.26 32.61 -23.81
C LYS A 23 -25.94 32.11 -24.39
N VAL A 24 -25.51 30.94 -23.95
CA VAL A 24 -24.44 30.18 -24.59
C VAL A 24 -24.98 29.72 -25.94
N SER A 25 -24.35 30.11 -27.05
CA SER A 25 -24.75 29.63 -28.37
C SER A 25 -24.46 28.13 -28.47
N ASP A 26 -25.30 27.40 -29.22
CA ASP A 26 -25.13 25.95 -29.44
C ASP A 26 -23.74 25.61 -29.99
N GLU A 27 -23.12 26.54 -30.72
CA GLU A 27 -21.76 26.43 -31.24
C GLU A 27 -20.69 26.48 -30.13
N LEU A 28 -20.86 27.32 -29.10
CA LEU A 28 -19.95 27.37 -27.95
C LEU A 28 -20.09 26.10 -27.09
N LEU A 29 -21.31 25.61 -26.94
CA LEU A 29 -21.63 24.38 -26.21
C LEU A 29 -21.02 23.15 -26.90
N MET A 30 -21.09 23.09 -28.24
CA MET A 30 -20.46 22.03 -29.01
C MET A 30 -18.93 22.09 -28.94
N ARG A 31 -18.32 23.28 -28.98
CA ARG A 31 -16.87 23.46 -28.84
C ARG A 31 -16.36 23.07 -27.44
N VAL A 32 -17.11 23.38 -26.38
CA VAL A 32 -16.80 22.95 -25.02
C VAL A 32 -16.91 21.43 -24.87
N LEU A 33 -17.96 20.81 -25.42
CA LEU A 33 -18.10 19.35 -25.43
C LEU A 33 -16.98 18.65 -26.21
N ILE A 34 -16.58 19.18 -27.37
CA ILE A 34 -15.45 18.67 -28.14
C ILE A 34 -14.14 18.83 -27.36
N PHE A 35 -13.94 19.96 -26.65
CA PHE A 35 -12.79 20.16 -25.77
C PHE A 35 -12.76 19.17 -24.60
N ILE A 36 -13.90 18.94 -23.94
CA ILE A 36 -14.02 17.96 -22.85
C ILE A 36 -13.75 16.54 -23.36
N LEU A 37 -14.27 16.17 -24.54
CA LEU A 37 -14.02 14.87 -25.15
C LEU A 37 -12.56 14.70 -25.63
N PHE A 38 -11.92 15.78 -26.09
CA PHE A 38 -10.49 15.76 -26.43
C PHE A 38 -9.61 15.64 -25.19
N PHE A 39 -9.96 16.30 -24.08
CA PHE A 39 -9.22 16.17 -22.81
C PHE A 39 -9.51 14.85 -22.07
N ALA A 40 -10.70 14.28 -22.22
CA ALA A 40 -11.03 12.97 -21.67
C ALA A 40 -10.20 11.82 -22.30
N LYS A 41 -9.64 12.03 -23.50
CA LYS A 41 -8.70 11.08 -24.14
C LYS A 41 -7.25 11.20 -23.66
N PHE A 42 -6.89 12.26 -22.94
CA PHE A 42 -5.52 12.45 -22.42
C PHE A 42 -5.35 12.02 -20.96
N ILE A 43 -6.41 11.61 -20.28
CA ILE A 43 -6.29 10.73 -19.12
C ILE A 43 -6.13 9.31 -19.63
N SER A 44 -5.05 9.07 -20.40
CA SER A 44 -4.46 7.74 -20.41
C SER A 44 -4.15 7.47 -18.94
N ALA A 45 -4.71 6.40 -18.36
CA ALA A 45 -4.28 5.94 -17.06
C ALA A 45 -2.76 5.84 -17.12
N ALA A 46 -2.07 6.84 -16.56
CA ALA A 46 -0.63 6.84 -16.50
C ALA A 46 -0.27 5.49 -15.88
N ASP A 47 0.64 4.74 -16.50
CA ASP A 47 1.14 3.48 -15.99
C ASP A 47 1.68 3.73 -14.58
N PHE A 48 0.80 3.66 -13.58
CA PHE A 48 1.15 3.88 -12.19
C PHE A 48 2.01 2.70 -11.81
N LYS A 49 3.31 2.93 -11.74
CA LYS A 49 4.29 1.94 -11.30
C LYS A 49 4.35 2.05 -9.78
N PRO A 50 3.86 1.04 -9.03
CA PRO A 50 3.91 1.09 -7.59
C PRO A 50 5.36 1.21 -7.10
N GLN A 51 5.57 2.10 -6.13
CA GLN A 51 6.87 2.34 -5.51
C GLN A 51 6.71 2.53 -3.99
N ILE A 52 7.75 2.18 -3.24
CA ILE A 52 7.90 2.51 -1.83
C ILE A 52 9.08 3.44 -1.64
N THR A 53 9.00 4.33 -0.65
CA THR A 53 10.13 5.16 -0.23
C THR A 53 10.72 4.61 1.06
N VAL A 54 12.02 4.35 1.10
CA VAL A 54 12.74 3.99 2.33
C VAL A 54 13.57 5.19 2.76
N ILE A 55 13.36 5.67 3.98
CA ILE A 55 14.02 6.85 4.53
C ILE A 55 14.92 6.44 5.69
N PHE A 56 16.19 6.84 5.64
CA PHE A 56 17.15 6.67 6.72
C PHE A 56 17.98 7.95 6.89
N ASN A 57 18.00 8.53 8.10
CA ASN A 57 18.73 9.77 8.41
C ASN A 57 18.48 10.91 7.38
N GLY A 58 17.22 11.08 6.95
CA GLY A 58 16.83 12.10 5.97
C GLY A 58 17.21 11.82 4.52
N LYS A 59 17.93 10.72 4.24
CA LYS A 59 18.16 10.23 2.88
C LYS A 59 17.02 9.29 2.49
N SER A 60 16.47 9.48 1.30
CA SER A 60 15.41 8.63 0.76
C SER A 60 15.93 7.77 -0.39
N LYS A 61 15.39 6.55 -0.49
CA LYS A 61 15.54 5.68 -1.64
C LYS A 61 14.16 5.21 -2.08
N VAL A 62 13.81 5.50 -3.32
CA VAL A 62 12.57 5.01 -3.93
C VAL A 62 12.88 3.63 -4.54
N LEU A 63 11.99 2.67 -4.31
CA LEU A 63 12.09 1.30 -4.79
C LEU A 63 10.78 0.90 -5.46
N SER A 64 10.84 0.65 -6.77
CA SER A 64 9.76 0.03 -7.54
C SER A 64 9.76 -1.50 -7.37
N ILE A 65 8.66 -2.16 -7.75
CA ILE A 65 8.61 -3.63 -7.79
C ILE A 65 9.72 -4.21 -8.69
N ALA A 66 10.03 -3.56 -9.81
CA ALA A 66 11.08 -4.00 -10.72
C ALA A 66 12.47 -3.95 -10.06
N GLU A 67 12.78 -2.87 -9.33
CA GLU A 67 14.03 -2.75 -8.58
C GLU A 67 14.11 -3.72 -7.41
N LEU A 68 12.98 -3.99 -6.74
CA LEU A 68 12.93 -5.01 -5.69
C LEU A 68 13.32 -6.38 -6.25
N LYS A 69 12.72 -6.77 -7.39
CA LYS A 69 13.00 -8.04 -8.06
C LYS A 69 14.44 -8.13 -8.57
N SER A 70 14.97 -7.08 -9.19
CA SER A 70 16.31 -7.11 -9.80
C SER A 70 17.44 -7.04 -8.78
N ASN A 71 17.27 -6.27 -7.70
CA ASN A 71 18.37 -5.95 -6.80
C ASN A 71 18.39 -6.80 -5.52
N PHE A 72 17.24 -7.36 -5.12
CA PHE A 72 17.11 -8.17 -3.90
C PHE A 72 16.57 -9.57 -4.20
N GLY A 73 16.30 -9.88 -5.47
CA GLY A 73 15.71 -11.15 -5.87
C GLY A 73 14.25 -11.29 -5.42
N GLN A 74 13.74 -12.51 -5.58
CA GLN A 74 12.41 -12.90 -5.14
C GLN A 74 12.55 -13.94 -4.05
N PHE A 75 12.04 -13.61 -2.86
CA PHE A 75 11.94 -14.50 -1.73
C PHE A 75 10.48 -14.91 -1.53
N GLU A 76 10.25 -16.19 -1.29
CA GLU A 76 8.93 -16.73 -0.95
C GLU A 76 8.87 -17.07 0.54
N ILE A 77 7.83 -16.59 1.22
CA ILE A 77 7.56 -16.89 2.63
C ILE A 77 6.20 -17.55 2.77
N GLU A 78 6.15 -18.64 3.54
CA GLU A 78 4.91 -19.32 3.91
C GLU A 78 4.57 -19.00 5.37
N VAL A 79 3.46 -18.30 5.59
CA VAL A 79 3.01 -17.90 6.92
C VAL A 79 1.76 -18.68 7.31
N LYS A 80 1.77 -19.21 8.54
CA LYS A 80 0.64 -19.99 9.07
C LYS A 80 -0.54 -19.10 9.48
N ARG A 81 -0.24 -17.89 9.98
CA ARG A 81 -1.23 -16.97 10.54
C ARG A 81 -1.04 -15.59 9.93
N ASN A 82 -2.08 -15.09 9.28
CA ASN A 82 -2.16 -13.68 8.86
C ASN A 82 -3.14 -12.95 9.80
N PRO A 83 -2.68 -11.93 10.56
CA PRO A 83 -3.52 -11.16 11.48
C PRO A 83 -4.77 -10.55 10.83
N ALA A 84 -4.71 -10.19 9.55
CA ALA A 84 -5.83 -9.56 8.84
C ALA A 84 -6.97 -10.55 8.46
N HIS A 85 -6.74 -11.87 8.61
CA HIS A 85 -7.73 -12.92 8.31
C HIS A 85 -8.17 -13.71 9.56
N GLU A 86 -7.81 -13.25 10.76
CA GLU A 86 -8.05 -13.98 12.01
C GLU A 86 -9.54 -14.20 12.35
N SER A 87 -10.42 -13.34 11.83
CA SER A 87 -11.85 -13.32 12.13
C SER A 87 -12.69 -14.25 11.25
N VAL A 88 -12.14 -14.86 10.20
CA VAL A 88 -12.93 -15.60 9.19
C VAL A 88 -12.45 -17.05 9.05
N GLY A 89 -12.56 -17.90 10.08
CA GLY A 89 -12.40 -19.37 9.98
C GLY A 89 -11.15 -19.89 9.25
N SER A 90 -10.16 -19.03 9.03
CA SER A 90 -9.03 -19.22 8.11
C SER A 90 -7.71 -19.30 8.86
N GLN A 91 -7.78 -19.55 10.18
CA GLN A 91 -6.64 -19.57 11.08
C GLN A 91 -5.63 -20.68 10.75
N ASP A 92 -6.07 -21.74 10.05
CA ASP A 92 -5.21 -22.85 9.65
C ASP A 92 -4.74 -22.79 8.19
N LYS A 93 -5.24 -21.81 7.41
CA LYS A 93 -4.85 -21.66 6.01
C LYS A 93 -3.51 -20.95 5.92
N LYS A 94 -2.47 -21.75 5.67
CA LYS A 94 -1.17 -21.25 5.26
C LYS A 94 -1.27 -20.39 4.02
N ARG A 95 -0.55 -19.27 4.00
CA ARG A 95 -0.50 -18.35 2.87
C ARG A 95 0.94 -18.17 2.42
N LYS A 96 1.15 -18.10 1.11
CA LYS A 96 2.46 -17.87 0.53
C LYS A 96 2.52 -16.48 -0.08
N TYR A 97 3.59 -15.77 0.23
CA TYR A 97 3.84 -14.42 -0.28
C TYR A 97 5.19 -14.37 -0.96
N ARG A 98 5.30 -13.54 -1.99
CA ARG A 98 6.57 -13.28 -2.68
C ARG A 98 6.92 -11.81 -2.59
N GLY A 99 8.18 -11.57 -2.28
CA GLY A 99 8.67 -10.23 -1.98
C GLY A 99 10.19 -10.16 -1.94
N ALA A 100 10.69 -9.02 -1.47
CA ALA A 100 12.10 -8.86 -1.10
C ALA A 100 12.23 -8.94 0.43
N LYS A 101 13.31 -9.56 0.94
CA LYS A 101 13.54 -9.61 2.38
C LYS A 101 13.82 -8.20 2.91
N LEU A 102 13.16 -7.84 4.01
CA LEU A 102 13.36 -6.53 4.63
C LEU A 102 14.81 -6.38 5.12
N ALA A 103 15.43 -7.42 5.66
CA ALA A 103 16.83 -7.40 6.09
C ALA A 103 17.79 -6.96 4.96
N GLU A 104 17.64 -7.53 3.76
CA GLU A 104 18.48 -7.21 2.60
C GLU A 104 18.25 -5.77 2.11
N ILE A 105 17.01 -5.26 2.21
CA ILE A 105 16.71 -3.85 1.93
C ILE A 105 17.41 -2.94 2.96
N LEU A 106 17.35 -3.29 4.24
CA LEU A 106 17.96 -2.52 5.33
C LEU A 106 19.48 -2.47 5.18
N GLU A 107 20.14 -3.59 4.89
CA GLU A 107 21.59 -3.65 4.64
C GLU A 107 22.05 -2.72 3.52
N ARG A 108 21.19 -2.50 2.51
CA ARG A 108 21.50 -1.64 1.36
C ARG A 108 21.28 -0.15 1.63
N VAL A 109 20.39 0.18 2.58
CA VAL A 109 19.99 1.56 2.88
C VAL A 109 20.73 2.10 4.10
N MET A 110 21.03 1.25 5.07
CA MET A 110 21.77 1.60 6.27
C MET A 110 23.28 1.65 5.98
N PRO A 111 24.04 2.54 6.63
CA PRO A 111 25.49 2.61 6.45
C PRO A 111 26.17 1.38 7.03
N GLU A 112 27.33 1.05 6.48
CA GLU A 112 28.17 -0.03 6.97
C GLU A 112 28.45 0.11 8.48
N GLY A 113 28.33 -0.99 9.22
CA GLY A 113 28.52 -1.03 10.67
C GLY A 113 27.33 -0.55 11.50
N ALA A 114 26.23 -0.08 10.90
CA ALA A 114 25.00 0.21 11.63
C ALA A 114 24.39 -1.07 12.22
N LYS A 115 24.10 -1.06 13.52
CA LYS A 115 23.44 -2.17 14.20
C LYS A 115 21.93 -2.06 14.02
N VAL A 116 21.34 -2.93 13.19
CA VAL A 116 19.90 -2.96 12.89
C VAL A 116 19.04 -2.93 14.17
N SER A 117 19.46 -3.62 15.23
CA SER A 117 18.77 -3.69 16.53
C SER A 117 18.66 -2.35 17.29
N GLU A 118 19.35 -1.29 16.87
CA GLU A 118 19.28 0.05 17.49
C GLU A 118 18.19 0.93 16.87
N TYR A 119 17.45 0.41 15.90
CA TYR A 119 16.51 1.18 15.10
C TYR A 119 15.10 0.63 15.16
N THR A 120 14.14 1.51 14.91
CA THR A 120 12.73 1.20 14.74
C THR A 120 12.33 1.54 13.31
N ALA A 121 11.60 0.66 12.66
CA ALA A 121 10.95 0.96 11.39
C ALA A 121 9.53 1.47 11.64
N ILE A 122 9.18 2.59 11.02
CA ILE A 122 7.83 3.15 10.93
C ILE A 122 7.34 2.95 9.50
N PHE A 123 6.28 2.16 9.35
CA PHE A 123 5.60 1.89 8.10
C PHE A 123 4.44 2.89 7.93
N LYS A 124 4.51 3.71 6.89
CA LYS A 124 3.39 4.57 6.48
C LYS A 124 2.67 3.89 5.34
N CYS A 125 1.36 3.76 5.50
CA CYS A 125 0.48 3.13 4.52
C CYS A 125 -0.30 4.21 3.78
N PHE A 126 -0.88 3.86 2.63
CA PHE A 126 -1.57 4.81 1.76
C PHE A 126 -2.70 5.58 2.48
N ASP A 127 -3.39 4.92 3.42
CA ASP A 127 -4.26 5.63 4.36
C ASP A 127 -3.39 6.36 5.40
N ASP A 128 -3.32 7.68 5.31
CA ASP A 128 -2.52 8.57 6.16
C ASP A 128 -2.74 8.38 7.68
N ASN A 129 -3.84 7.73 8.06
CA ASN A 129 -4.18 7.44 9.44
C ASN A 129 -3.59 6.13 9.97
N TYR A 130 -3.13 5.23 9.10
CA TYR A 130 -2.53 3.97 9.51
C TYR A 130 -1.01 4.02 9.42
N ARG A 131 -0.39 4.04 10.60
CA ARG A 131 1.06 3.90 10.76
C ARG A 131 1.36 2.76 11.70
N SER A 132 2.18 1.83 11.24
CA SER A 132 2.63 0.69 12.02
C SER A 132 4.11 0.85 12.35
N LYS A 133 4.54 0.38 13.52
CA LYS A 133 5.95 0.39 13.90
C LYS A 133 6.40 -0.93 14.48
N ILE A 134 7.67 -1.24 14.28
CA ILE A 134 8.35 -2.39 14.87
C ILE A 134 9.78 -2.00 15.24
N ASP A 135 10.22 -2.40 16.44
CA ASP A 135 11.65 -2.35 16.78
C ASP A 135 12.36 -3.40 15.93
N LEU A 136 13.38 -3.01 15.17
CA LEU A 136 14.04 -3.92 14.24
C LEU A 136 14.80 -5.03 14.96
N ARG A 137 15.07 -4.91 16.27
CA ARG A 137 15.57 -6.03 17.09
C ARG A 137 14.61 -7.21 17.13
N GLU A 138 13.30 -6.97 16.98
CA GLU A 138 12.26 -8.02 17.00
C GLU A 138 12.28 -8.85 15.72
N LEU A 139 13.01 -8.39 14.70
CA LEU A 139 13.25 -9.14 13.46
C LEU A 139 14.51 -10.01 13.53
N ASP A 140 15.28 -9.96 14.62
CA ASP A 140 16.43 -10.84 14.78
C ASP A 140 15.97 -12.31 14.86
N GLY A 141 16.49 -13.14 13.96
CA GLY A 141 16.07 -14.53 13.78
C GLY A 141 14.67 -14.73 13.18
N ASN A 142 13.94 -13.67 12.82
CA ASN A 142 12.62 -13.75 12.17
C ASN A 142 12.68 -13.26 10.72
N THR A 143 11.94 -13.93 9.84
CA THR A 143 11.87 -13.52 8.44
C THR A 143 10.81 -12.43 8.26
N ALA A 144 11.21 -11.28 7.70
CA ALA A 144 10.30 -10.22 7.27
C ALA A 144 10.49 -9.91 5.78
N VAL A 145 9.38 -9.70 5.08
CA VAL A 145 9.31 -9.56 3.62
C VAL A 145 8.43 -8.36 3.28
N ILE A 146 8.90 -7.55 2.35
CA ILE A 146 8.06 -6.59 1.62
C ILE A 146 7.47 -7.34 0.42
N ALA A 147 6.28 -7.89 0.61
CA ALA A 147 5.57 -8.67 -0.39
C ALA A 147 4.96 -7.75 -1.45
N TYR A 148 5.03 -8.17 -2.71
CA TYR A 148 4.38 -7.52 -3.85
C TYR A 148 3.36 -8.43 -4.56
N GLU A 149 3.25 -9.69 -4.14
CA GLU A 149 2.21 -10.63 -4.56
C GLU A 149 2.01 -11.76 -3.53
N GLN A 150 0.81 -12.34 -3.54
CA GLN A 150 0.42 -13.55 -2.81
C GLN A 150 0.12 -14.68 -3.79
N ASP A 151 0.38 -15.92 -3.39
CA ASP A 151 -0.20 -17.09 -4.06
C ASP A 151 -1.72 -17.14 -3.81
N ILE A 152 -2.49 -16.86 -4.86
CA ILE A 152 -3.96 -16.84 -4.83
C ILE A 152 -4.59 -18.18 -5.19
N THR A 153 -3.80 -19.25 -5.34
CA THR A 153 -4.30 -20.58 -5.68
C THR A 153 -5.27 -21.08 -4.59
N GLY A 154 -6.47 -21.48 -5.00
CA GLY A 154 -7.50 -21.99 -4.08
C GLY A 154 -8.26 -20.91 -3.31
N ILE A 155 -8.10 -19.63 -3.68
CA ILE A 155 -8.90 -18.51 -3.15
C ILE A 155 -10.14 -18.31 -4.04
N GLU A 156 -11.29 -18.05 -3.44
CA GLU A 156 -12.53 -17.77 -4.17
C GLU A 156 -12.42 -16.46 -4.96
N ASN A 157 -12.90 -16.44 -6.20
CA ASN A 157 -12.78 -15.27 -7.10
C ASN A 157 -13.32 -13.96 -6.49
N ASN A 158 -14.34 -14.01 -5.64
CA ASN A 158 -14.92 -12.82 -4.97
C ASN A 158 -14.10 -12.35 -3.74
N GLN A 159 -12.99 -13.03 -3.43
CA GLN A 159 -12.02 -12.68 -2.39
C GLN A 159 -10.67 -12.29 -3.00
N ILE A 160 -10.56 -12.15 -4.32
CA ILE A 160 -9.31 -11.81 -5.00
C ILE A 160 -9.36 -10.35 -5.47
N SER A 161 -8.25 -9.64 -5.35
CA SER A 161 -8.08 -8.28 -5.89
C SER A 161 -8.19 -8.24 -7.43
N ASN A 162 -8.56 -7.08 -7.97
CA ASN A 162 -8.74 -6.91 -9.43
C ASN A 162 -7.47 -7.24 -10.24
N ASP A 163 -6.28 -7.02 -9.66
CA ASP A 163 -4.98 -7.34 -10.26
C ASP A 163 -4.57 -8.82 -10.13
N LYS A 164 -5.40 -9.65 -9.48
CA LYS A 164 -5.18 -11.08 -9.24
C LYS A 164 -3.89 -11.39 -8.48
N LYS A 165 -3.44 -10.48 -7.62
CA LYS A 165 -2.22 -10.67 -6.82
C LYS A 165 -2.47 -10.88 -5.34
N TRP A 166 -3.68 -10.60 -4.86
CA TRP A 166 -3.95 -10.56 -3.43
C TRP A 166 -5.28 -11.20 -3.06
N GLU A 167 -5.29 -11.87 -1.92
CA GLU A 167 -6.53 -12.08 -1.17
C GLU A 167 -6.97 -10.75 -0.54
N LEU A 168 -8.25 -10.44 -0.63
CA LEU A 168 -8.83 -9.26 -0.03
C LEU A 168 -8.89 -9.42 1.49
N ILE A 169 -8.44 -8.42 2.22
CA ILE A 169 -8.57 -8.34 3.68
C ILE A 169 -9.83 -7.56 4.04
N THR A 170 -10.44 -7.88 5.19
CA THR A 170 -11.63 -7.15 5.68
C THR A 170 -11.21 -6.14 6.74
N MET A 171 -11.40 -4.85 6.46
CA MET A 171 -11.16 -3.77 7.41
C MET A 171 -12.40 -2.88 7.52
N SER A 172 -12.86 -2.67 8.75
CA SER A 172 -14.05 -1.85 9.04
C SER A 172 -15.26 -2.23 8.16
N GLY A 173 -15.47 -3.52 7.93
CA GLY A 173 -16.55 -4.07 7.10
C GLY A 173 -16.35 -3.96 5.58
N LYS A 174 -15.22 -3.42 5.12
CA LYS A 174 -14.89 -3.30 3.69
C LYS A 174 -13.81 -4.29 3.29
N LYS A 175 -13.97 -4.89 2.10
CA LYS A 175 -12.93 -5.67 1.45
C LYS A 175 -11.94 -4.72 0.77
N ILE A 176 -10.67 -4.83 1.12
CA ILE A 176 -9.61 -4.00 0.54
C ILE A 176 -8.44 -4.88 0.10
N SER A 177 -7.73 -4.44 -0.94
CA SER A 177 -6.49 -5.08 -1.35
C SER A 177 -5.34 -4.66 -0.42
N PRO A 178 -4.54 -5.59 0.11
CA PRO A 178 -3.35 -5.26 0.89
C PRO A 178 -2.18 -4.74 0.03
N GLY A 179 -2.25 -4.94 -1.29
CA GLY A 179 -1.24 -4.46 -2.23
C GLY A 179 -1.26 -2.94 -2.44
N PRO A 180 -0.29 -2.38 -3.19
CA PRO A 180 0.71 -3.09 -3.99
C PRO A 180 1.91 -3.62 -3.19
N PHE A 181 2.08 -3.17 -1.95
CA PHE A 181 3.12 -3.63 -1.03
C PHE A 181 2.52 -3.99 0.32
N TYR A 182 2.85 -5.18 0.81
CA TYR A 182 2.37 -5.71 2.09
C TYR A 182 3.56 -6.21 2.91
N VAL A 183 3.66 -5.80 4.17
CA VAL A 183 4.72 -6.27 5.05
C VAL A 183 4.28 -7.56 5.71
N VAL A 184 5.01 -8.64 5.46
CA VAL A 184 4.72 -9.98 5.98
C VAL A 184 5.89 -10.42 6.83
N TRP A 185 5.64 -10.91 8.03
CA TRP A 185 6.70 -11.45 8.89
C TRP A 185 6.25 -12.66 9.69
N GLU A 186 7.19 -13.52 10.02
CA GLU A 186 6.99 -14.61 10.96
C GLU A 186 7.11 -14.12 12.41
N ASN A 187 6.11 -14.43 13.23
CA ASN A 187 6.19 -14.35 14.70
C ASN A 187 6.63 -13.02 15.34
N ALA A 188 6.48 -11.87 14.67
CA ALA A 188 6.81 -10.59 15.31
C ALA A 188 5.81 -10.27 16.43
N ARG A 189 6.31 -10.25 17.68
CA ARG A 189 5.48 -10.05 18.89
C ARG A 189 5.21 -8.58 19.22
N GLY A 190 5.75 -7.63 18.45
CA GLY A 190 5.89 -6.23 18.87
C GLY A 190 5.29 -5.16 17.96
N THR A 191 4.44 -5.50 16.99
CA THR A 191 3.92 -4.50 16.04
C THR A 191 2.79 -3.67 16.64
N TYR A 192 2.90 -2.34 16.54
CA TYR A 192 1.85 -1.40 16.96
C TYR A 192 1.43 -0.46 15.84
N PRO A 193 0.12 -0.27 15.57
CA PRO A 193 -0.99 -1.06 16.10
C PRO A 193 -0.95 -2.50 15.57
N GLY A 194 -1.62 -3.42 16.25
CA GLY A 194 -1.57 -4.85 15.93
C GLY A 194 -2.02 -5.13 14.50
N GLY A 195 -1.21 -5.87 13.75
CA GLY A 195 -1.46 -6.22 12.35
C GLY A 195 -0.25 -6.01 11.45
N TRP A 196 -0.37 -6.49 10.22
CA TRP A 196 0.65 -6.32 9.18
C TRP A 196 0.40 -5.03 8.38
N PRO A 197 1.41 -4.16 8.20
CA PRO A 197 1.28 -2.97 7.36
C PRO A 197 0.95 -3.32 5.90
N PHE A 198 -0.13 -2.75 5.37
CA PHE A 198 -0.66 -2.96 4.02
C PHE A 198 -0.75 -1.65 3.24
N GLN A 199 -0.82 -1.73 1.91
CA GLN A 199 -0.76 -0.54 1.05
C GLN A 199 0.45 0.35 1.40
N LEU A 200 1.60 -0.28 1.66
CA LEU A 200 2.79 0.40 2.14
C LEU A 200 3.29 1.42 1.10
N VAL A 201 3.54 2.65 1.54
CA VAL A 201 4.10 3.73 0.71
C VAL A 201 5.47 4.18 1.20
N GLU A 202 5.75 4.07 2.50
CA GLU A 202 7.01 4.52 3.07
C GLU A 202 7.46 3.65 4.26
N ILE A 203 8.77 3.44 4.37
CA ILE A 203 9.45 2.89 5.54
C ILE A 203 10.42 3.94 6.05
N GLU A 204 10.15 4.50 7.22
CA GLU A 204 11.05 5.44 7.89
C GLU A 204 11.82 4.69 8.99
N ILE A 205 13.14 4.70 8.89
CA ILE A 205 14.04 4.03 9.83
C ILE A 205 14.67 5.09 10.73
N ILE A 206 14.36 5.03 12.02
CA ILE A 206 14.82 5.99 13.03
C ILE A 206 15.48 5.26 14.20
N LYS A 207 16.40 5.91 14.91
CA LYS A 207 16.96 5.33 16.14
C LYS A 207 15.84 5.10 17.17
N SER A 208 15.87 3.97 17.85
CA SER A 208 14.81 3.58 18.79
C SER A 208 14.63 4.58 19.94
N ASP A 209 15.70 5.22 20.40
CA ASP A 209 15.68 6.27 21.44
C ASP A 209 15.07 7.61 20.96
N GLN A 210 14.86 7.78 19.65
CA GLN A 210 14.28 8.98 19.05
C GLN A 210 12.80 8.83 18.66
N VAL A 211 12.24 7.62 18.80
CA VAL A 211 10.86 7.32 18.38
C VAL A 211 9.83 8.19 19.11
N SER A 212 9.96 8.38 20.43
CA SER A 212 9.03 9.20 21.23
C SER A 212 9.02 10.66 20.77
N LYS A 213 10.20 11.23 20.51
CA LYS A 213 10.36 12.60 20.02
C LYS A 213 9.75 12.80 18.64
N SER A 214 9.92 11.82 17.74
CA SER A 214 9.30 11.83 16.41
C SER A 214 7.76 11.77 16.50
N GLN A 215 7.23 10.89 17.35
CA GLN A 215 5.78 10.78 17.57
C GLN A 215 5.17 12.06 18.16
N ASP A 216 5.85 12.72 19.09
CA ASP A 216 5.39 13.98 19.69
C ASP A 216 5.45 15.16 18.71
N ALA A 217 6.49 15.22 17.86
CA ALA A 217 6.58 16.23 16.80
C ALA A 217 5.46 16.06 15.77
N LEU A 218 5.15 14.82 15.39
CA LEU A 218 4.08 14.50 14.45
C LEU A 218 2.68 14.77 15.03
N ARG A 219 2.49 14.57 16.34
CA ARG A 219 1.23 14.92 17.03
C ARG A 219 0.99 16.42 17.09
N LYS A 220 2.04 17.23 17.25
CA LYS A 220 1.95 18.69 17.31
C LYS A 220 1.76 19.36 15.94
N ALA A 221 2.07 18.65 14.86
CA ALA A 221 1.90 19.13 13.47
C ALA A 221 0.48 18.87 12.91
N ARG A 222 -0.39 18.21 13.69
CA ARG A 222 -1.82 18.04 13.42
C ARG A 222 -2.63 19.02 14.25
#